data_AF-A0A444L7Y3-F1
#
_entry.id   AF-A0A444L7Y3-F1
#
_cell.length_a   1.000
_cell.length_b   1.000
_cell.length_c   1.000
_cell.angle_alpha   90.00
_cell.angle_beta   90.00
_cell.angle_gamma   90.00
#
_symmetry.space_group_name_H-M   'P 1'
#
loop_
_entity.id
_entity.type
_entity.pdbx_description
1 polymer ?
#
loop_
_entity_poly.entity_id
_entity_poly.type
_entity_poly.pdbx_seq_one_letter_code
_entity_poly.pdbx_strand_id
1 'polypeptide(L)'
;MLSQDENERAKIKLNNGCLIIHPAFNETLKELGRKKIRLPKEVTQIEIDFSSYGYPVNGRLVSGIEEPGKFELDCRKGQKFCDQNKICAYDESINKFEGLEGTGFLTSHSMIIHGDMDYIPINLLTFYFYTRSLYLTKNSKYIKFSNDFEVDSKRDYVSDREKLLVENVPEDCTIFIDGPLIGGQMTKYTLDLNEALLKKNSIPIFFVKNSRSNLVVDNVEELKSKYNSDMHWAYSYLKPGERTKFFRYVDKENCNFAKIFCYLKAFESSPCRIEIDINTFKKYKDEINQIMDLAYYLLIAQGDLHNPQIRSIAIAEKYARATLKLINFEELIKTLGITPTINQERFAW
;
A
#
# COMPACT_ATOMS: atom_id res chain seq x y z
N MET A 1 -9.98 -25.62 -24.69
CA MET A 1 -9.91 -24.61 -25.76
C MET A 1 -10.85 -23.48 -25.36
N LEU A 2 -10.32 -22.43 -24.73
CA LEU A 2 -11.09 -21.20 -24.49
C LEU A 2 -11.35 -20.54 -25.85
N SER A 3 -12.58 -20.11 -26.08
CA SER A 3 -13.02 -19.59 -27.38
C SER A 3 -12.27 -18.30 -27.74
N GLN A 4 -12.01 -18.08 -29.03
CA GLN A 4 -11.29 -16.89 -29.52
C GLN A 4 -11.94 -15.57 -29.05
N ASP A 5 -13.26 -15.56 -28.82
CA ASP A 5 -14.03 -14.42 -28.29
C ASP A 5 -13.67 -14.04 -26.85
N GLU A 6 -13.33 -14.99 -25.99
CA GLU A 6 -12.91 -14.70 -24.60
C GLU A 6 -11.50 -14.11 -24.56
N ASN A 7 -10.61 -14.60 -25.43
CA ASN A 7 -9.28 -14.03 -25.60
C ASN A 7 -9.32 -12.62 -26.19
N GLU A 8 -10.27 -12.33 -27.08
CA GLU A 8 -10.44 -11.00 -27.68
C GLU A 8 -11.06 -10.00 -26.69
N ARG A 9 -12.04 -10.42 -25.88
CA ARG A 9 -12.59 -9.60 -24.78
C ARG A 9 -11.59 -9.35 -23.66
N ALA A 10 -10.74 -10.32 -23.33
CA ALA A 10 -9.65 -10.14 -22.38
C ALA A 10 -8.61 -9.13 -22.90
N LYS A 11 -8.26 -9.19 -24.20
CA LYS A 11 -7.39 -8.19 -24.86
C LYS A 11 -8.00 -6.79 -24.91
N ILE A 12 -9.30 -6.66 -25.15
CA ILE A 12 -9.99 -5.35 -25.17
C ILE A 12 -10.02 -4.71 -23.78
N LYS A 13 -10.15 -5.49 -22.70
CA LYS A 13 -10.02 -4.98 -21.31
C LYS A 13 -8.60 -4.54 -20.95
N LEU A 14 -7.57 -5.16 -21.52
CA LEU A 14 -6.17 -4.82 -21.27
C LEU A 14 -5.73 -3.53 -21.98
N ASN A 15 -6.46 -3.08 -23.01
CA ASN A 15 -6.03 -1.94 -23.83
C ASN A 15 -6.57 -0.56 -23.39
N ASN A 16 -7.47 -0.49 -22.40
CA ASN A 16 -8.02 0.77 -21.91
C ASN A 16 -7.99 0.79 -20.37
N GLY A 17 -7.63 1.93 -19.80
CA GLY A 17 -7.74 2.15 -18.36
C GLY A 17 -9.18 1.99 -17.86
N CYS A 18 -9.34 1.58 -16.61
CA CYS A 18 -10.64 1.32 -16.00
C CYS A 18 -10.80 2.12 -14.70
N LEU A 19 -11.96 2.77 -14.54
CA LEU A 19 -12.41 3.33 -13.27
C LEU A 19 -13.56 2.47 -12.74
N ILE A 20 -13.34 1.87 -11.56
CA ILE A 20 -14.29 1.05 -10.84
C ILE A 20 -14.81 1.89 -9.66
N ILE A 21 -16.13 2.09 -9.61
CA ILE A 21 -16.78 2.69 -8.44
C ILE A 21 -17.29 1.55 -7.57
N HIS A 22 -16.90 1.52 -6.30
CA HIS A 22 -17.34 0.47 -5.39
C HIS A 22 -18.88 0.42 -5.32
N PRO A 23 -19.53 -0.75 -5.39
CA PRO A 23 -21.00 -0.84 -5.45
C PRO A 23 -21.72 -0.13 -4.30
N ALA A 24 -21.10 -0.11 -3.11
CA ALA A 24 -21.66 0.58 -1.95
C ALA A 24 -21.57 2.11 -2.05
N PHE A 25 -20.72 2.69 -2.89
CA PHE A 25 -20.43 4.13 -2.93
C PHE A 25 -21.71 4.97 -3.06
N ASN A 26 -22.47 4.74 -4.13
CA ASN A 26 -23.69 5.50 -4.40
C ASN A 26 -24.79 5.19 -3.39
N GLU A 27 -24.83 3.98 -2.85
CA GLU A 27 -25.82 3.59 -1.84
C GLU A 27 -25.52 4.24 -0.48
N THR A 28 -24.25 4.37 -0.09
CA THR A 28 -23.82 5.15 1.07
C THR A 28 -24.29 6.61 0.92
N LEU A 29 -24.02 7.25 -0.22
CA LEU A 29 -24.43 8.65 -0.45
C LEU A 29 -25.95 8.83 -0.37
N LYS A 30 -26.71 7.95 -1.04
CA LYS A 30 -28.18 7.97 -1.00
C LYS A 30 -28.69 7.79 0.43
N GLU A 31 -28.09 6.90 1.21
CA GLU A 31 -28.53 6.65 2.59
C GLU A 31 -28.22 7.82 3.51
N LEU A 32 -27.01 8.41 3.43
CA LEU A 32 -26.66 9.63 4.17
C LEU A 32 -27.64 10.76 3.84
N GLY A 33 -27.94 10.98 2.56
CA GLY A 33 -28.90 12.01 2.12
C GLY A 33 -30.33 11.76 2.61
N ARG A 34 -30.80 10.49 2.61
CA ARG A 34 -32.12 10.12 3.14
C ARG A 34 -32.24 10.33 4.63
N LYS A 35 -31.21 9.98 5.40
CA LYS A 35 -31.22 10.10 6.86
C LYS A 35 -31.16 11.54 7.36
N LYS A 36 -30.91 12.52 6.47
CA LYS A 36 -30.84 13.97 6.77
C LYS A 36 -30.13 14.19 8.09
N ILE A 37 -28.87 13.78 8.10
CA ILE A 37 -28.06 13.63 9.30
C ILE A 37 -28.00 14.99 9.99
N ARG A 38 -28.73 15.11 11.10
CA ARG A 38 -28.70 16.25 12.02
C ARG A 38 -28.37 15.67 13.38
N LEU A 39 -27.57 16.40 14.15
CA LEU A 39 -27.23 16.01 15.52
C LEU A 39 -28.51 15.68 16.30
N PRO A 40 -28.59 14.51 16.96
CA PRO A 40 -29.71 14.20 17.82
C PRO A 40 -29.77 15.24 18.95
N LYS A 41 -30.97 15.76 19.25
CA LYS A 41 -31.21 16.69 20.35
C LYS A 41 -31.20 16.03 21.73
N GLU A 42 -31.17 14.71 21.78
CA GLU A 42 -31.23 13.93 23.01
C GLU A 42 -29.96 13.12 23.21
N VAL A 43 -29.39 13.25 24.41
CA VAL A 43 -28.15 12.62 24.85
C VAL A 43 -28.47 11.23 25.37
N THR A 44 -28.03 10.19 24.66
CA THR A 44 -27.97 8.83 25.21
C THR A 44 -26.58 8.58 25.80
N GLN A 45 -26.53 8.29 27.10
CA GLN A 45 -25.32 7.86 27.79
C GLN A 45 -24.95 6.45 27.35
N ILE A 46 -23.73 6.28 26.84
CA ILE A 46 -23.10 4.98 26.57
C ILE A 46 -21.70 5.04 27.18
N GLU A 47 -21.41 4.11 28.09
CA GLU A 47 -20.05 3.89 28.59
C GLU A 47 -19.19 3.28 27.47
N ILE A 48 -18.02 3.89 27.25
CA ILE A 48 -17.02 3.43 26.28
C ILE A 48 -15.82 2.94 27.07
N ASP A 49 -15.50 1.65 26.91
CA ASP A 49 -14.28 1.02 27.39
C ASP A 49 -13.12 1.36 26.43
N PHE A 50 -12.07 1.95 26.97
CA PHE A 50 -10.82 2.26 26.27
C PHE A 50 -9.73 1.31 26.75
N SER A 51 -9.74 0.09 26.25
CA SER A 51 -8.62 -0.82 26.41
C SER A 51 -8.19 -1.41 25.07
N SER A 52 -6.86 -1.49 24.88
CA SER A 52 -6.10 -2.08 23.77
C SER A 52 -5.93 -1.21 22.50
N TYR A 53 -4.75 -1.01 21.91
CA TYR A 53 -3.60 -1.90 21.73
C TYR A 53 -2.26 -1.15 21.68
N GLY A 54 -1.27 -1.68 22.40
CA GLY A 54 0.14 -1.44 22.12
C GLY A 54 0.66 -2.45 21.11
N TYR A 55 1.51 -1.99 20.19
CA TYR A 55 2.26 -2.83 19.25
C TYR A 55 3.42 -3.53 19.97
N PRO A 56 3.71 -4.81 19.73
CA PRO A 56 5.00 -5.37 20.12
C PRO A 56 6.09 -4.90 19.14
N VAL A 57 7.21 -4.46 19.72
CA VAL A 57 8.43 -3.96 19.04
C VAL A 57 9.50 -5.06 18.93
N ASN A 58 9.13 -6.32 19.15
CA ASN A 58 10.10 -7.37 19.49
C ASN A 58 10.16 -8.47 18.43
N GLY A 59 10.82 -8.22 17.30
CA GLY A 59 11.22 -9.29 16.37
C GLY A 59 12.67 -9.73 16.55
N ARG A 60 13.07 -10.85 15.92
CA ARG A 60 14.46 -11.30 15.85
C ARG A 60 15.00 -11.10 14.45
N LEU A 61 16.10 -10.36 14.34
CA LEU A 61 16.88 -10.34 13.11
C LEU A 61 17.66 -11.65 12.98
N VAL A 62 17.56 -12.30 11.83
CA VAL A 62 18.41 -13.43 11.42
C VAL A 62 19.27 -12.95 10.26
N SER A 63 20.54 -12.66 10.54
CA SER A 63 21.55 -12.37 9.52
C SER A 63 22.12 -13.68 8.94
N GLY A 64 22.61 -13.65 7.69
CA GLY A 64 23.33 -14.79 7.08
C GLY A 64 22.63 -15.53 5.94
N ILE A 65 21.66 -14.92 5.25
CA ILE A 65 21.05 -15.49 4.03
C ILE A 65 21.84 -15.18 2.74
N GLU A 66 22.76 -14.22 2.82
CA GLU A 66 23.65 -13.78 1.75
C GLU A 66 24.98 -13.37 2.39
N GLU A 67 26.07 -13.47 1.63
CA GLU A 67 27.40 -13.09 2.08
C GLU A 67 27.45 -11.62 2.55
N PRO A 68 28.25 -11.30 3.58
CA PRO A 68 28.45 -9.91 4.00
C PRO A 68 29.00 -9.05 2.86
N GLY A 69 28.34 -7.92 2.57
CA GLY A 69 28.87 -6.97 1.60
C GLY A 69 27.84 -5.99 1.04
N LYS A 70 28.30 -5.25 0.03
CA LYS A 70 27.51 -4.40 -0.85
C LYS A 70 27.45 -5.05 -2.22
N PHE A 71 26.32 -4.90 -2.89
CA PHE A 71 26.08 -5.48 -4.21
C PHE A 71 25.75 -4.36 -5.17
N GLU A 72 26.53 -4.27 -6.25
CA GLU A 72 26.29 -3.32 -7.34
C GLU A 72 25.07 -3.75 -8.16
N LEU A 73 24.30 -2.77 -8.60
CA LEU A 73 23.08 -2.94 -9.39
C LEU A 73 23.30 -2.38 -10.80
N ASP A 74 22.72 -3.06 -11.78
CA ASP A 74 22.89 -2.74 -13.19
C ASP A 74 21.56 -2.29 -13.82
N CYS A 75 21.44 -0.97 -14.05
CA CYS A 75 20.24 -0.39 -14.63
C CYS A 75 19.94 -0.90 -16.06
N ARG A 76 20.94 -1.35 -16.82
CA ARG A 76 20.73 -1.89 -18.18
C ARG A 76 20.14 -3.29 -18.13
N LYS A 77 20.58 -4.11 -17.17
CA LYS A 77 19.93 -5.41 -16.90
C LYS A 77 18.51 -5.20 -16.42
N GLY A 78 18.28 -4.21 -15.56
CA GLY A 78 16.95 -3.83 -15.10
C GLY A 78 16.02 -3.39 -16.21
N GLN A 79 16.51 -2.56 -17.14
CA GLN A 79 15.77 -2.17 -18.34
C GLN A 79 15.41 -3.39 -19.19
N LYS A 80 16.39 -4.23 -19.52
CA LYS A 80 16.16 -5.44 -20.32
C LYS A 80 15.12 -6.36 -19.66
N PHE A 81 15.17 -6.51 -18.34
CA PHE A 81 14.17 -7.30 -17.61
C PHE A 81 12.79 -6.63 -17.69
N CYS A 82 12.71 -5.31 -17.57
CA CYS A 82 11.46 -4.55 -17.72
C CYS A 82 10.83 -4.77 -19.10
N ASP A 83 11.62 -4.75 -20.17
CA ASP A 83 11.14 -4.91 -21.55
C ASP A 83 10.64 -6.33 -21.86
N GLN A 84 11.08 -7.33 -21.08
CA GLN A 84 10.80 -8.75 -21.31
C GLN A 84 9.70 -9.32 -20.41
N ASN A 85 9.29 -8.59 -19.36
CA ASN A 85 8.42 -9.10 -18.32
C ASN A 85 7.25 -8.15 -18.06
N LYS A 86 6.12 -8.71 -17.64
CA LYS A 86 4.97 -7.90 -17.22
C LYS A 86 5.27 -7.24 -15.89
N ILE A 87 5.23 -5.91 -15.86
CA ILE A 87 5.44 -5.13 -14.65
C ILE A 87 4.13 -4.45 -14.24
N CYS A 88 3.78 -4.59 -12.97
CA CYS A 88 2.67 -3.90 -12.35
C CYS A 88 3.14 -3.07 -11.17
N ALA A 89 2.36 -2.07 -10.79
CA ALA A 89 2.55 -1.40 -9.51
C ALA A 89 1.24 -0.94 -8.90
N TYR A 90 1.26 -0.72 -7.59
CA TYR A 90 0.11 -0.31 -6.82
C TYR A 90 0.48 0.77 -5.82
N ASP A 91 -0.41 1.75 -5.71
CA ASP A 91 -0.42 2.79 -4.67
C ASP A 91 -1.87 3.24 -4.39
N GLU A 92 -2.07 4.06 -3.37
CA GLU A 92 -3.37 4.65 -3.05
C GLU A 92 -3.29 6.12 -2.69
N SER A 93 -4.47 6.74 -2.62
CA SER A 93 -4.65 8.04 -1.99
C SER A 93 -5.96 8.05 -1.21
N ILE A 94 -5.97 8.69 -0.05
CA ILE A 94 -7.11 8.74 0.87
C ILE A 94 -7.41 10.19 1.21
N ASN A 95 -8.66 10.59 1.01
CA ASN A 95 -9.22 11.82 1.57
C ASN A 95 -10.10 11.47 2.77
N LYS A 96 -9.82 12.10 3.91
CA LYS A 96 -10.59 11.97 5.15
C LYS A 96 -11.36 13.26 5.39
N PHE A 97 -12.62 13.13 5.80
CA PHE A 97 -13.45 14.25 6.24
C PHE A 97 -13.99 13.97 7.64
N GLU A 98 -13.60 14.80 8.60
CA GLU A 98 -14.06 14.72 9.98
C GLU A 98 -15.28 15.62 10.18
N GLY A 99 -16.44 15.00 10.41
CA GLY A 99 -17.67 15.68 10.78
C GLY A 99 -18.12 15.37 12.20
N LEU A 100 -19.05 16.16 12.72
CA LEU A 100 -19.64 15.95 14.05
C LEU A 100 -20.45 14.64 14.12
N GLU A 101 -21.05 14.27 13.00
CA GLU A 101 -21.94 13.11 12.92
C GLU A 101 -21.21 11.81 12.56
N GLY A 102 -19.94 11.91 12.17
CA GLY A 102 -19.10 10.78 11.79
C GLY A 102 -17.94 11.20 10.89
N THR A 103 -17.16 10.22 10.44
CA THR A 103 -16.01 10.44 9.57
C THR A 103 -16.20 9.72 8.24
N GLY A 104 -16.01 10.47 7.15
CA GLY A 104 -16.01 9.94 5.79
C GLY A 104 -14.59 9.66 5.31
N PHE A 105 -14.40 8.50 4.69
CA PHE A 105 -13.14 8.12 4.04
C PHE A 105 -13.43 7.86 2.56
N LEU A 106 -12.85 8.69 1.70
CA LEU A 106 -12.85 8.53 0.25
C LEU A 106 -11.46 8.03 -0.15
N THR A 107 -11.39 6.79 -0.64
CA THR A 107 -10.13 6.17 -1.03
C THR A 107 -10.10 5.90 -2.51
N SER A 108 -9.01 6.26 -3.17
CA SER A 108 -8.70 5.79 -4.51
C SER A 108 -7.53 4.82 -4.44
N HIS A 109 -7.79 3.57 -4.76
CA HIS A 109 -6.78 2.57 -5.01
C HIS A 109 -6.39 2.62 -6.49
N SER A 110 -5.10 2.55 -6.82
CA SER A 110 -4.64 2.55 -8.21
C SER A 110 -3.66 1.41 -8.42
N MET A 111 -4.00 0.51 -9.33
CA MET A 111 -3.06 -0.44 -9.91
C MET A 111 -2.73 -0.01 -11.32
N ILE A 112 -1.46 -0.05 -11.72
CA ILE A 112 -1.05 0.18 -13.10
C ILE A 112 -0.35 -1.05 -13.67
N ILE A 113 -0.56 -1.29 -14.96
CA ILE A 113 0.14 -2.30 -15.75
C ILE A 113 0.98 -1.57 -16.79
N HIS A 114 2.24 -1.96 -16.96
CA HIS A 114 3.06 -1.46 -18.06
C HIS A 114 2.52 -2.04 -19.36
N GLY A 115 1.97 -1.20 -20.23
CA GLY A 115 1.66 -1.54 -21.61
C GLY A 115 2.83 -1.19 -22.54
N ASP A 116 2.72 -1.57 -23.81
CA ASP A 116 3.79 -1.40 -24.80
C ASP A 116 4.19 0.07 -25.02
N MET A 117 3.23 0.99 -24.86
CA MET A 117 3.41 2.42 -25.15
C MET A 117 3.10 3.33 -23.95
N ASP A 118 2.26 2.87 -23.02
CA ASP A 118 1.82 3.66 -21.86
C ASP A 118 1.42 2.74 -20.69
N TYR A 119 1.11 3.34 -19.55
CA TYR A 119 0.61 2.66 -18.36
C TYR A 119 -0.89 2.53 -18.41
N ILE A 120 -1.42 1.33 -18.19
CA ILE A 120 -2.85 1.04 -18.14
C ILE A 120 -3.31 1.09 -16.68
N PRO A 121 -4.05 2.13 -16.25
CA PRO A 121 -4.52 2.23 -14.87
C PRO A 121 -5.82 1.46 -14.66
N ILE A 122 -5.93 0.81 -13.49
CA ILE A 122 -7.15 0.23 -12.96
C ILE A 122 -7.35 0.85 -11.59
N ASN A 123 -8.29 1.80 -11.52
CA ASN A 123 -8.58 2.58 -10.34
C ASN A 123 -9.86 2.06 -9.67
N LEU A 124 -9.83 1.92 -8.34
CA LEU A 124 -11.01 1.62 -7.53
C LEU A 124 -11.26 2.79 -6.58
N LEU A 125 -12.43 3.43 -6.71
CA LEU A 125 -12.88 4.49 -5.84
C LEU A 125 -13.89 3.94 -4.82
N THR A 126 -13.58 4.06 -3.53
CA THR A 126 -14.42 3.61 -2.42
C THR A 126 -14.79 4.78 -1.52
N PHE A 127 -15.98 4.72 -0.93
CA PHE A 127 -16.43 5.68 0.06
C PHE A 127 -17.13 4.97 1.22
N TYR A 128 -16.62 5.18 2.42
CA TYR A 128 -17.19 4.67 3.66
C TYR A 128 -17.42 5.81 4.65
N PHE A 129 -18.51 5.68 5.41
CA PHE A 129 -18.84 6.61 6.47
C PHE A 129 -19.03 5.86 7.79
N TYR A 130 -18.27 6.27 8.81
CA TYR A 130 -18.27 5.66 10.13
C TYR A 130 -18.84 6.62 11.16
N THR A 131 -19.62 6.10 12.09
CA THR A 131 -20.22 6.88 13.17
C THR A 131 -20.34 6.05 14.44
N ARG A 132 -20.32 6.72 15.60
CA ARG A 132 -20.66 6.11 16.90
C ARG A 132 -22.16 6.17 17.19
N SER A 133 -22.96 6.74 16.28
CA SER A 133 -24.40 6.87 16.48
C SER A 133 -25.12 5.59 16.06
N LEU A 134 -25.57 4.80 17.04
CA LEU A 134 -26.47 3.67 16.81
C LEU A 134 -27.78 4.09 16.11
N TYR A 135 -28.22 5.32 16.33
CA TYR A 135 -29.37 5.88 15.65
C TYR A 135 -29.14 5.99 14.13
N LEU A 136 -27.97 6.49 13.72
CA LEU A 136 -27.60 6.61 12.30
C LEU A 136 -27.35 5.26 11.64
N THR A 137 -26.91 4.25 12.39
CA THR A 137 -26.58 2.92 11.84
C THR A 137 -27.76 1.95 11.92
N LYS A 138 -28.80 2.25 12.69
CA LYS A 138 -30.02 1.43 12.78
C LYS A 138 -30.60 1.18 11.38
N ASN A 139 -30.77 -0.10 11.05
CA ASN A 139 -31.25 -0.59 9.75
C ASN A 139 -30.41 -0.11 8.54
N SER A 140 -29.15 0.27 8.77
CA SER A 140 -28.23 0.66 7.70
C SER A 140 -27.31 -0.49 7.31
N LYS A 141 -27.04 -0.63 6.01
CA LYS A 141 -25.99 -1.50 5.49
C LYS A 141 -24.73 -0.72 5.06
N TYR A 142 -24.85 0.60 4.91
CA TYR A 142 -23.84 1.44 4.27
C TYR A 142 -23.21 2.47 5.21
N ILE A 143 -23.92 2.85 6.27
CA ILE A 143 -23.42 3.67 7.38
C ILE A 143 -22.93 2.73 8.48
N LYS A 144 -21.63 2.75 8.76
CA LYS A 144 -20.98 1.76 9.63
C LYS A 144 -20.89 2.28 11.07
N PHE A 145 -21.36 1.47 12.02
CA PHE A 145 -21.07 1.72 13.44
C PHE A 145 -19.61 1.38 13.70
N SER A 146 -18.90 2.24 14.41
CA SER A 146 -17.51 1.97 14.79
C SER A 146 -17.13 2.73 16.07
N ASN A 147 -16.41 2.08 16.96
CA ASN A 147 -15.80 2.74 18.12
C ASN A 147 -14.43 3.33 17.79
N ASP A 148 -13.73 2.74 16.81
CA ASP A 148 -12.43 3.19 16.31
C ASP A 148 -12.47 3.26 14.77
N PHE A 149 -12.74 4.47 14.26
CA PHE A 149 -12.89 4.73 12.84
C PHE A 149 -11.61 4.42 12.06
N GLU A 150 -10.43 4.60 12.67
CA GLU A 150 -9.15 4.40 12.01
C GLU A 150 -8.88 2.90 11.81
N VAL A 151 -9.19 2.07 12.81
CA VAL A 151 -9.01 0.61 12.70
C VAL A 151 -10.03 0.00 11.74
N ASP A 152 -11.29 0.36 11.85
CA ASP A 152 -12.34 -0.20 10.99
C ASP A 152 -12.17 0.25 9.53
N SER A 153 -11.85 1.53 9.29
CA SER A 153 -11.57 2.03 7.93
C SER A 153 -10.36 1.34 7.31
N LYS A 154 -9.31 1.08 8.08
CA LYS A 154 -8.15 0.29 7.66
C LYS A 154 -8.53 -1.12 7.22
N ARG A 155 -9.38 -1.82 7.99
CA ARG A 155 -9.84 -3.17 7.62
C ARG A 155 -10.55 -3.17 6.28
N ASP A 156 -11.47 -2.23 6.06
CA ASP A 156 -12.20 -2.12 4.79
C ASP A 156 -11.26 -1.75 3.63
N TYR A 157 -10.36 -0.78 3.84
CA TYR A 157 -9.31 -0.39 2.88
C TYR A 157 -8.44 -1.58 2.44
N VAL A 158 -8.03 -2.44 3.38
CA VAL A 158 -7.20 -3.60 3.05
C VAL A 158 -7.96 -4.65 2.26
N SER A 159 -9.24 -4.87 2.59
CA SER A 159 -10.08 -5.78 1.82
C SER A 159 -10.31 -5.28 0.40
N ASP A 160 -10.52 -3.98 0.21
CA ASP A 160 -10.66 -3.36 -1.12
C ASP A 160 -9.38 -3.48 -1.94
N ARG A 161 -8.22 -3.23 -1.32
CA ARG A 161 -6.90 -3.43 -1.94
C ARG A 161 -6.69 -4.88 -2.37
N GLU A 162 -6.95 -5.83 -1.47
CA GLU A 162 -6.79 -7.26 -1.75
C GLU A 162 -7.65 -7.66 -2.94
N LYS A 163 -8.94 -7.28 -2.91
CA LYS A 163 -9.87 -7.57 -3.99
C LYS A 163 -9.40 -6.99 -5.33
N LEU A 164 -9.02 -5.71 -5.36
CA LEU A 164 -8.54 -5.05 -6.58
C LEU A 164 -7.36 -5.81 -7.18
N LEU A 165 -6.35 -6.12 -6.36
CA LEU A 165 -5.12 -6.75 -6.83
C LEU A 165 -5.34 -8.20 -7.22
N VAL A 166 -6.04 -8.99 -6.41
CA VAL A 166 -6.34 -10.39 -6.72
C VAL A 166 -7.22 -10.52 -7.94
N GLU A 167 -8.11 -9.58 -8.25
CA GLU A 167 -8.93 -9.65 -9.45
C GLU A 167 -8.19 -9.19 -10.72
N ASN A 168 -7.30 -8.20 -10.62
CA ASN A 168 -6.80 -7.49 -11.80
C ASN A 168 -5.31 -7.68 -12.10
N VAL A 169 -4.50 -8.12 -11.13
CA VAL A 169 -3.08 -8.42 -11.40
C VAL A 169 -3.00 -9.60 -12.38
N PRO A 170 -2.27 -9.45 -13.51
CA PRO A 170 -2.09 -10.52 -14.46
C PRO A 170 -1.20 -11.63 -13.90
N GLU A 171 -1.34 -12.83 -14.45
CA GLU A 171 -0.41 -13.93 -14.19
C GLU A 171 0.98 -13.62 -14.78
N ASP A 172 2.00 -14.22 -14.14
CA ASP A 172 3.42 -14.11 -14.56
C ASP A 172 3.92 -12.66 -14.61
N CYS A 173 3.76 -11.92 -13.52
CA CYS A 173 4.19 -10.53 -13.45
C CYS A 173 4.95 -10.19 -12.16
N THR A 174 5.84 -9.20 -12.22
CA THR A 174 6.38 -8.56 -11.01
C THR A 174 5.48 -7.39 -10.63
N ILE A 175 5.04 -7.34 -9.37
CA ILE A 175 4.22 -6.24 -8.86
C ILE A 175 4.93 -5.51 -7.73
N PHE A 176 5.10 -4.20 -7.89
CA PHE A 176 5.63 -3.31 -6.87
C PHE A 176 4.50 -2.66 -6.07
N ILE A 177 4.56 -2.76 -4.74
CA ILE A 177 3.51 -2.26 -3.83
C ILE A 177 4.14 -1.23 -2.89
N ASP A 178 3.59 -0.01 -2.81
CA ASP A 178 4.04 0.96 -1.81
C ASP A 178 3.64 0.49 -0.40
N GLY A 179 4.57 0.65 0.55
CA GLY A 179 4.37 0.30 1.94
C GLY A 179 4.99 -1.05 2.36
N PRO A 180 4.99 -1.34 3.67
CA PRO A 180 5.67 -2.50 4.22
C PRO A 180 4.86 -3.80 4.04
N LEU A 181 5.58 -4.92 3.88
CA LEU A 181 4.98 -6.26 3.92
C LEU A 181 4.51 -6.61 5.34
N ILE A 182 5.38 -6.35 6.32
CA ILE A 182 5.11 -6.55 7.73
C ILE A 182 5.09 -5.19 8.41
N GLY A 183 3.91 -4.82 8.91
CA GLY A 183 3.63 -3.50 9.46
C GLY A 183 2.35 -3.52 10.29
N GLY A 184 2.45 -4.05 11.51
CA GLY A 184 1.39 -3.91 12.49
C GLY A 184 0.14 -4.74 12.28
N GLN A 185 -1.02 -4.13 12.60
CA GLN A 185 -2.35 -4.75 12.54
C GLN A 185 -2.71 -5.29 11.15
N MET A 186 -2.02 -4.82 10.10
CA MET A 186 -2.29 -5.19 8.70
C MET A 186 -1.47 -6.37 8.19
N THR A 187 -0.50 -6.84 8.99
CA THR A 187 0.49 -7.85 8.57
C THR A 187 -0.17 -9.10 8.00
N LYS A 188 -1.18 -9.64 8.69
CA LYS A 188 -1.88 -10.85 8.24
C LYS A 188 -2.47 -10.68 6.85
N TYR A 189 -3.23 -9.62 6.62
CA TYR A 189 -3.87 -9.38 5.33
C TYR A 189 -2.88 -9.14 4.20
N THR A 190 -1.77 -8.46 4.47
CA THR A 190 -0.72 -8.27 3.44
C THR A 190 -0.05 -9.60 3.08
N LEU A 191 0.11 -10.52 4.04
CA LEU A 191 0.62 -11.87 3.78
C LEU A 191 -0.41 -12.73 3.01
N ASP A 192 -1.69 -12.64 3.36
CA ASP A 192 -2.78 -13.34 2.66
C ASP A 192 -2.86 -12.87 1.19
N LEU A 193 -2.77 -11.55 0.94
CA LEU A 193 -2.64 -10.97 -0.39
C LEU A 193 -1.39 -11.49 -1.12
N ASN A 194 -0.23 -11.51 -0.47
CA ASN A 194 1.00 -12.03 -1.08
C ASN A 194 0.82 -13.50 -1.51
N GLU A 195 0.20 -14.34 -0.67
CA GLU A 195 -0.09 -15.73 -1.01
C GLU A 195 -1.03 -15.84 -2.23
N ALA A 196 -2.08 -15.01 -2.27
CA ALA A 196 -3.01 -14.99 -3.40
C ALA A 196 -2.32 -14.57 -4.72
N LEU A 197 -1.42 -13.59 -4.68
CA LEU A 197 -0.62 -13.18 -5.84
C LEU A 197 0.41 -14.25 -6.24
N LEU A 198 1.02 -14.93 -5.26
CA LEU A 198 1.98 -16.00 -5.52
C LEU A 198 1.34 -17.19 -6.23
N LYS A 199 0.06 -17.48 -5.95
CA LYS A 199 -0.76 -18.49 -6.64
C LYS A 199 -0.98 -18.17 -8.12
N LYS A 200 -0.95 -16.88 -8.50
CA LYS A 200 -1.00 -16.41 -9.90
C LYS A 200 0.37 -16.39 -10.60
N ASN A 201 1.39 -16.95 -9.96
CA ASN A 201 2.77 -16.81 -10.41
C ASN A 201 3.25 -15.36 -10.51
N SER A 202 2.62 -14.45 -9.77
CA SER A 202 3.11 -13.07 -9.64
C SER A 202 4.18 -12.99 -8.55
N ILE A 203 5.05 -11.98 -8.62
CA ILE A 203 6.15 -11.71 -7.70
C ILE A 203 5.87 -10.39 -6.96
N PRO A 204 5.28 -10.42 -5.76
CA PRO A 204 5.04 -9.20 -4.99
C PRO A 204 6.33 -8.69 -4.34
N ILE A 205 6.64 -7.42 -4.57
CA ILE A 205 7.78 -6.71 -4.02
C ILE A 205 7.29 -5.44 -3.32
N PHE A 206 7.58 -5.32 -2.03
CA PHE A 206 7.10 -4.24 -1.20
C PHE A 206 8.18 -3.18 -1.03
N PHE A 207 7.80 -1.91 -1.15
CA PHE A 207 8.74 -0.79 -1.17
C PHE A 207 8.46 0.19 -0.03
N VAL A 208 9.47 0.45 0.81
CA VAL A 208 9.35 1.30 1.99
C VAL A 208 10.31 2.49 1.86
N LYS A 209 9.75 3.66 1.55
CA LYS A 209 10.48 4.94 1.41
C LYS A 209 10.93 5.51 2.75
N ASN A 210 10.07 5.39 3.77
CA ASN A 210 10.30 5.95 5.10
C ASN A 210 10.26 4.85 6.15
N SER A 211 11.33 4.70 6.92
CA SER A 211 11.38 3.74 8.01
C SER A 211 12.14 4.30 9.21
N ARG A 212 11.53 4.16 10.39
CA ARG A 212 12.19 4.36 11.70
C ARG A 212 12.69 3.04 12.29
N SER A 213 12.84 2.03 11.43
CA SER A 213 13.32 0.71 11.81
C SER A 213 14.76 0.74 12.29
N ASN A 214 15.03 -0.03 13.34
CA ASN A 214 16.36 -0.32 13.87
C ASN A 214 16.66 -1.82 13.85
N LEU A 215 16.01 -2.56 12.93
CA LEU A 215 16.13 -4.01 12.85
C LEU A 215 17.58 -4.45 12.64
N VAL A 216 18.37 -3.69 11.87
CA VAL A 216 19.78 -3.98 11.60
C VAL A 216 20.68 -3.35 12.66
N VAL A 217 20.54 -2.04 12.90
CA VAL A 217 21.48 -1.32 13.77
C VAL A 217 21.42 -1.77 15.22
N ASP A 218 20.27 -2.27 15.72
CA ASP A 218 20.19 -2.77 17.10
C ASP A 218 20.66 -4.24 17.24
N ASN A 219 20.75 -4.99 16.13
CA ASN A 219 20.99 -6.44 16.15
C ASN A 219 22.32 -6.87 15.50
N VAL A 220 23.05 -5.96 14.86
CA VAL A 220 24.41 -6.18 14.34
C VAL A 220 25.39 -5.49 15.27
N GLU A 221 26.24 -6.28 15.93
CA GLU A 221 27.11 -5.81 17.00
C GLU A 221 28.02 -4.65 16.56
N GLU A 222 28.54 -4.71 15.33
CA GLU A 222 29.42 -3.68 14.77
C GLU A 222 28.70 -2.35 14.49
N LEU A 223 27.38 -2.33 14.44
CA LEU A 223 26.57 -1.16 14.11
C LEU A 223 25.83 -0.58 15.33
N LYS A 224 25.76 -1.35 16.41
CA LYS A 224 25.01 -1.05 17.61
C LYS A 224 25.41 0.31 18.20
N SER A 225 24.40 1.14 18.44
CA SER A 225 24.54 2.51 18.99
C SER A 225 25.40 3.48 18.15
N LYS A 226 25.76 3.16 16.90
CA LYS A 226 26.53 4.06 16.01
C LYS A 226 25.65 4.93 15.10
N TYR A 227 24.40 4.50 14.88
CA TYR A 227 23.48 5.16 13.95
C TYR A 227 22.12 5.35 14.59
N ASN A 228 21.41 6.38 14.14
CA ASN A 228 20.06 6.73 14.61
C ASN A 228 18.99 5.76 14.09
N SER A 229 19.23 5.10 12.95
CA SER A 229 18.31 4.14 12.33
C SER A 229 19.00 3.29 11.27
N ASP A 230 18.31 2.23 10.82
CA ASP A 230 18.76 1.42 9.69
C ASP A 230 18.97 2.26 8.42
N MET A 231 18.10 3.24 8.17
CA MET A 231 18.20 4.13 7.01
C MET A 231 19.41 5.07 7.11
N HIS A 232 19.72 5.58 8.31
CA HIS A 232 20.93 6.40 8.52
C HIS A 232 22.20 5.56 8.28
N TRP A 233 22.24 4.33 8.78
CA TRP A 233 23.33 3.40 8.51
C TRP A 233 23.46 3.11 7.01
N ALA A 234 22.38 2.69 6.35
CA ALA A 234 22.39 2.34 4.94
C ALA A 234 22.79 3.53 4.04
N TYR A 235 22.35 4.75 4.38
CA TYR A 235 22.75 5.98 3.68
C TYR A 235 24.27 6.21 3.72
N SER A 236 24.86 6.01 4.91
CA SER A 236 26.30 6.20 5.14
C SER A 236 27.13 5.06 4.57
N TYR A 237 26.56 3.85 4.53
CA TYR A 237 27.23 2.64 4.09
C TYR A 237 27.23 2.48 2.58
N LEU A 238 26.13 2.79 1.88
CA LEU A 238 25.97 2.56 0.44
C LEU A 238 26.37 3.76 -0.40
N LYS A 239 26.87 3.49 -1.61
CA LYS A 239 26.95 4.43 -2.72
C LYS A 239 25.71 4.31 -3.62
N PRO A 240 25.39 5.34 -4.42
CA PRO A 240 24.38 5.23 -5.47
C PRO A 240 24.65 4.04 -6.39
N GLY A 241 23.61 3.25 -6.66
CA GLY A 241 23.72 2.01 -7.45
C GLY A 241 24.09 0.77 -6.64
N GLU A 242 24.17 0.85 -5.31
CA GLU A 242 24.42 -0.30 -4.45
C GLU A 242 23.18 -0.69 -3.62
N ARG A 243 23.10 -1.97 -3.29
CA ARG A 243 22.26 -2.48 -2.19
C ARG A 243 23.09 -3.15 -1.10
N THR A 244 22.53 -3.23 0.10
CA THR A 244 23.04 -4.14 1.12
C THR A 244 22.80 -5.58 0.73
N LYS A 245 23.45 -6.50 1.45
CA LYS A 245 22.99 -7.88 1.53
C LYS A 245 21.51 -7.99 1.93
N PHE A 246 20.91 -9.12 1.64
CA PHE A 246 19.61 -9.46 2.19
C PHE A 246 19.68 -9.85 3.68
N PHE A 247 18.68 -9.42 4.42
CA PHE A 247 18.43 -9.74 5.82
C PHE A 247 17.14 -10.54 5.95
N ARG A 248 17.09 -11.48 6.89
CA ARG A 248 15.85 -12.15 7.27
C ARG A 248 15.36 -11.60 8.60
N TYR A 249 14.10 -11.23 8.64
CA TYR A 249 13.39 -10.90 9.87
C TYR A 249 12.36 -11.99 10.16
N VAL A 250 12.23 -12.35 11.43
CA VAL A 250 11.15 -13.21 11.92
C VAL A 250 10.59 -12.56 13.19
N ASP A 251 9.29 -12.35 13.24
CA ASP A 251 8.61 -11.88 14.44
C ASP A 251 8.76 -12.90 15.59
N LYS A 252 8.90 -12.43 16.84
CA LYS A 252 9.12 -13.34 17.98
C LYS A 252 7.83 -14.03 18.42
N GLU A 253 6.68 -13.41 18.24
CA GLU A 253 5.38 -13.94 18.68
C GLU A 253 4.75 -14.82 17.59
N ASN A 254 4.98 -14.51 16.32
CA ASN A 254 4.49 -15.29 15.20
C ASN A 254 5.58 -15.57 14.15
N CYS A 255 6.12 -16.78 14.17
CA CYS A 255 7.18 -17.17 13.24
C CYS A 255 6.77 -17.17 11.75
N ASN A 256 5.46 -17.15 11.45
CA ASN A 256 4.95 -16.99 10.08
C ASN A 256 5.06 -15.54 9.61
N PHE A 257 5.18 -14.57 10.51
CA PHE A 257 5.42 -13.17 10.17
C PHE A 257 6.91 -12.96 9.97
N ALA A 258 7.37 -13.36 8.79
CA ALA A 258 8.77 -13.27 8.40
C ALA A 258 8.91 -12.59 7.05
N LYS A 259 10.03 -11.90 6.84
CA LYS A 259 10.35 -11.23 5.58
C LYS A 259 11.83 -11.29 5.28
N ILE A 260 12.15 -11.26 3.99
CA ILE A 260 13.47 -10.92 3.49
C ILE A 260 13.47 -9.43 3.13
N PHE A 261 14.54 -8.72 3.44
CA PHE A 261 14.64 -7.30 3.06
C PHE A 261 16.08 -6.87 2.81
N CYS A 262 16.25 -5.81 2.04
CA CYS A 262 17.53 -5.12 1.86
C CYS A 262 17.31 -3.61 1.73
N TYR A 263 18.39 -2.85 1.81
CA TYR A 263 18.38 -1.41 1.55
C TYR A 263 19.07 -1.14 0.21
N LEU A 264 18.47 -0.28 -0.61
CA LEU A 264 18.98 0.12 -1.93
C LEU A 264 19.13 1.65 -1.94
N LYS A 265 20.29 2.14 -2.38
CA LYS A 265 20.56 3.58 -2.55
C LYS A 265 20.68 3.91 -4.04
N ALA A 266 19.69 4.62 -4.59
CA ALA A 266 19.68 4.95 -6.02
C ALA A 266 20.45 6.23 -6.36
N PHE A 267 20.39 7.22 -5.47
CA PHE A 267 20.99 8.55 -5.62
C PHE A 267 21.72 8.96 -4.33
N GLU A 268 22.34 10.14 -4.32
CA GLU A 268 22.86 10.77 -3.09
C GLU A 268 21.73 11.35 -2.22
N SER A 269 20.79 10.49 -1.87
CA SER A 269 19.59 10.75 -1.09
C SER A 269 19.35 9.56 -0.15
N SER A 270 18.29 9.63 0.67
CA SER A 270 17.90 8.51 1.54
C SER A 270 17.74 7.21 0.74
N PRO A 271 18.27 6.07 1.23
CA PRO A 271 17.99 4.77 0.64
C PRO A 271 16.52 4.39 0.85
N CYS A 272 16.08 3.39 0.09
CA CYS A 272 14.78 2.77 0.25
C CYS A 272 14.96 1.32 0.72
N ARG A 273 13.95 0.78 1.41
CA ARG A 273 13.94 -0.62 1.82
C ARG A 273 13.01 -1.42 0.92
N ILE A 274 13.53 -2.54 0.42
CA ILE A 274 12.77 -3.50 -0.36
C ILE A 274 12.47 -4.69 0.55
N GLU A 275 11.21 -5.11 0.60
CA GLU A 275 10.74 -6.25 1.40
C GLU A 275 10.10 -7.31 0.51
N ILE A 276 10.37 -8.57 0.81
CA ILE A 276 9.92 -9.74 0.06
C ILE A 276 9.47 -10.79 1.06
N ASP A 277 8.34 -11.43 0.80
CA ASP A 277 7.89 -12.58 1.60
C ASP A 277 8.87 -13.76 1.50
N ILE A 278 8.96 -14.57 2.55
CA ILE A 278 9.88 -15.72 2.60
C ILE A 278 9.58 -16.72 1.48
N ASN A 279 8.31 -16.99 1.21
CA ASN A 279 7.91 -17.97 0.20
C ASN A 279 8.09 -17.40 -1.20
N THR A 280 7.80 -16.11 -1.40
CA THR A 280 8.13 -15.39 -2.64
C THR A 280 9.63 -15.46 -2.93
N PHE A 281 10.49 -15.13 -1.94
CA PHE A 281 11.94 -15.18 -2.09
C PHE A 281 12.45 -16.59 -2.40
N LYS A 282 11.92 -17.61 -1.73
CA LYS A 282 12.30 -19.01 -1.98
C LYS A 282 11.92 -19.48 -3.38
N LYS A 283 10.71 -19.13 -3.84
CA LYS A 283 10.19 -19.56 -5.14
C LYS A 283 10.96 -18.94 -6.30
N TYR A 284 11.31 -17.66 -6.19
CA TYR A 284 11.94 -16.88 -7.28
C TYR A 284 13.40 -16.51 -6.98
N LYS A 285 14.10 -17.30 -6.16
CA LYS A 285 15.45 -17.00 -5.69
C LYS A 285 16.42 -16.64 -6.82
N ASP A 286 16.29 -17.32 -7.96
CA ASP A 286 17.17 -17.14 -9.11
C ASP A 286 16.87 -15.84 -9.90
N GLU A 287 15.67 -15.27 -9.75
CA GLU A 287 15.23 -14.04 -10.41
C GLU A 287 15.44 -12.79 -9.52
N ILE A 288 15.62 -12.96 -8.20
CA ILE A 288 15.71 -11.84 -7.25
C ILE A 288 16.75 -10.79 -7.65
N ASN A 289 17.93 -11.21 -8.13
CA ASN A 289 18.96 -10.26 -8.54
C ASN A 289 18.51 -9.41 -9.73
N GLN A 290 17.83 -10.01 -10.71
CA GLN A 290 17.27 -9.28 -11.86
C GLN A 290 16.15 -8.34 -11.42
N ILE A 291 15.35 -8.72 -10.41
CA ILE A 291 14.32 -7.86 -9.82
C ILE A 291 14.95 -6.66 -9.08
N MET A 292 16.10 -6.85 -8.43
CA MET A 292 16.83 -5.72 -7.81
C MET A 292 17.39 -4.76 -8.87
N ASP A 293 17.94 -5.29 -9.97
CA ASP A 293 18.37 -4.50 -11.12
C ASP A 293 17.19 -3.73 -11.72
N LEU A 294 16.02 -4.38 -11.85
CA LEU A 294 14.77 -3.76 -12.28
C LEU A 294 14.34 -2.62 -11.35
N ALA A 295 14.34 -2.86 -10.03
CA ALA A 295 14.00 -1.85 -9.04
C ALA A 295 14.91 -0.62 -9.14
N TYR A 296 16.22 -0.85 -9.30
CA TYR A 296 17.19 0.22 -9.53
C TYR A 296 16.92 0.98 -10.83
N TYR A 297 16.71 0.27 -11.94
CA TYR A 297 16.33 0.89 -13.22
C TYR A 297 15.09 1.78 -13.07
N LEU A 298 14.03 1.29 -12.43
CA LEU A 298 12.78 2.06 -12.26
C LEU A 298 12.94 3.28 -11.35
N LEU A 299 13.88 3.27 -10.39
CA LEU A 299 14.25 4.45 -9.61
C LEU A 299 14.99 5.48 -10.47
N ILE A 300 15.98 5.03 -11.27
CA ILE A 300 16.70 5.91 -12.19
C ILE A 300 15.77 6.50 -13.26
N ALA A 301 14.87 5.68 -13.83
CA ALA A 301 13.92 6.09 -14.85
C ALA A 301 12.85 7.06 -14.34
N GLN A 302 12.57 7.09 -13.02
CA GLN A 302 11.75 8.13 -12.40
C GLN A 302 12.51 9.46 -12.33
N GLY A 303 13.80 9.42 -11.97
CA GLY A 303 14.68 10.58 -11.96
C GLY A 303 14.36 11.63 -10.89
N ASP A 304 13.51 11.31 -9.91
CA ASP A 304 13.15 12.22 -8.82
C ASP A 304 14.17 12.10 -7.67
N LEU A 305 15.05 13.10 -7.56
CA LEU A 305 16.10 13.16 -6.54
C LEU A 305 15.58 13.56 -5.15
N HIS A 306 14.41 14.22 -5.09
CA HIS A 306 13.84 14.72 -3.84
C HIS A 306 12.95 13.67 -3.17
N ASN A 307 12.22 12.90 -3.98
CA ASN A 307 11.40 11.79 -3.50
C ASN A 307 11.67 10.53 -4.35
N PRO A 308 12.83 9.85 -4.15
CA PRO A 308 13.14 8.62 -4.87
C PRO A 308 12.07 7.55 -4.64
N GLN A 309 11.43 7.13 -5.72
CA GLN A 309 10.39 6.11 -5.73
C GLN A 309 10.47 5.32 -7.03
N ILE A 310 10.07 4.05 -6.98
CA ILE A 310 9.90 3.24 -8.19
C ILE A 310 8.94 3.96 -9.13
N ARG A 311 9.36 4.26 -10.36
CA ARG A 311 8.56 4.98 -11.36
C ARG A 311 7.13 4.45 -11.47
N SER A 312 6.99 3.14 -11.53
CA SER A 312 5.70 2.46 -11.60
C SER A 312 4.75 2.83 -10.44
N ILE A 313 5.28 2.86 -9.21
CA ILE A 313 4.50 3.25 -8.03
C ILE A 313 4.16 4.74 -8.10
N ALA A 314 5.12 5.61 -8.44
CA ALA A 314 4.88 7.05 -8.58
C ALA A 314 3.79 7.37 -9.61
N ILE A 315 3.66 6.55 -10.67
CA ILE A 315 2.59 6.67 -11.67
C ILE A 315 1.25 6.18 -11.11
N ALA A 316 1.23 5.06 -10.39
CA ALA A 316 0.02 4.63 -9.68
C ALA A 316 -0.46 5.70 -8.69
N GLU A 317 0.45 6.33 -7.96
CA GLU A 317 0.14 7.44 -7.05
C GLU A 317 -0.52 8.62 -7.77
N LYS A 318 0.00 9.00 -8.95
CA LYS A 318 -0.57 10.06 -9.79
C LYS A 318 -2.00 9.72 -10.22
N TYR A 319 -2.26 8.49 -10.64
CA TYR A 319 -3.61 8.05 -11.02
C TYR A 319 -4.56 8.00 -9.83
N ALA A 320 -4.11 7.55 -8.66
CA ALA A 320 -4.90 7.57 -7.44
C ALA A 320 -5.31 9.01 -7.05
N ARG A 321 -4.34 9.94 -7.03
CA ARG A 321 -4.59 11.36 -6.75
C ARG A 321 -5.50 12.02 -7.79
N ALA A 322 -5.33 11.70 -9.07
CA ALA A 322 -6.18 12.23 -10.13
C ALA A 322 -7.62 11.71 -10.03
N THR A 323 -7.79 10.44 -9.67
CA THR A 323 -9.11 9.83 -9.48
C THR A 323 -9.87 10.45 -8.31
N LEU A 324 -9.20 10.76 -7.20
CA LEU A 324 -9.84 11.50 -6.09
C LEU A 324 -10.36 12.87 -6.52
N LYS A 325 -9.65 13.57 -7.41
CA LYS A 325 -10.07 14.90 -7.91
C LYS A 325 -11.33 14.88 -8.77
N LEU A 326 -11.79 13.69 -9.21
CA LEU A 326 -13.08 13.56 -9.89
C LEU A 326 -14.26 13.87 -8.97
N ILE A 327 -14.05 13.80 -7.65
CA ILE A 327 -15.07 14.08 -6.64
C ILE A 327 -14.63 15.29 -5.81
N ASN A 328 -15.44 16.35 -5.81
CA ASN A 328 -15.31 17.41 -4.81
C ASN A 328 -15.81 16.87 -3.46
N PHE A 329 -14.94 16.18 -2.73
CA PHE A 329 -15.33 15.43 -1.54
C PHE A 329 -15.90 16.31 -0.44
N GLU A 330 -15.34 17.50 -0.25
CA GLU A 330 -15.82 18.45 0.76
C GLU A 330 -17.23 18.96 0.42
N GLU A 331 -17.45 19.40 -0.81
CA GLU A 331 -18.77 19.85 -1.27
C GLU A 331 -19.78 18.71 -1.20
N LEU A 332 -19.39 17.50 -1.62
CA LEU A 332 -20.22 16.30 -1.51
C LEU A 332 -20.64 16.05 -0.06
N ILE A 333 -19.71 16.04 0.89
CA ILE A 333 -20.03 15.78 2.29
C ILE A 333 -20.90 16.90 2.90
N LYS A 334 -20.64 18.17 2.59
CA LYS A 334 -21.45 19.31 3.04
C LYS A 334 -22.88 19.24 2.49
N THR A 335 -23.06 18.88 1.22
CA THR A 335 -24.41 18.74 0.62
C THR A 335 -25.22 17.60 1.24
N LEU A 336 -24.56 16.58 1.81
CA LEU A 336 -25.20 15.52 2.59
C LEU A 336 -25.63 15.96 4.00
N GLY A 337 -25.31 17.21 4.39
CA GLY A 337 -25.68 17.79 5.69
C GLY A 337 -24.74 17.41 6.83
N ILE A 338 -23.54 16.90 6.54
CA ILE A 338 -22.52 16.61 7.55
C ILE A 338 -21.83 17.91 7.96
N THR A 339 -21.78 18.15 9.26
CA THR A 339 -21.18 19.37 9.83
C THR A 339 -19.69 19.14 10.04
N PRO A 340 -18.77 19.91 9.43
CA PRO A 340 -17.34 19.76 9.65
C PRO A 340 -16.97 20.04 11.11
N THR A 341 -15.92 19.38 11.60
CA THR A 341 -15.29 19.80 12.86
C THR A 341 -14.48 21.09 12.68
N ILE A 342 -14.21 21.80 13.77
CA ILE A 342 -13.34 23.00 13.74
C ILE A 342 -11.94 22.67 13.19
N ASN A 343 -11.40 21.48 13.49
CA ASN A 343 -10.10 21.05 12.96
C ASN A 343 -10.16 20.81 11.45
N GLN A 344 -11.25 20.20 10.95
CA GLN A 344 -11.49 20.03 9.52
C GLN A 344 -11.53 21.39 8.81
N GLU A 345 -12.21 22.39 9.37
CA GLU A 345 -12.27 23.74 8.76
C GLU A 345 -10.93 24.49 8.80
N ARG A 346 -10.08 24.21 9.80
CA ARG A 346 -8.82 24.96 10.01
C ARG A 346 -7.59 24.35 9.35
N PHE A 347 -7.55 23.04 9.12
CA PHE A 347 -6.32 22.34 8.76
C PHE A 347 -6.44 21.43 7.53
N ALA A 348 -7.63 21.28 6.93
CA ALA A 348 -7.84 20.38 5.81
C ALA A 348 -7.74 21.02 4.41
N TRP A 349 -7.18 22.23 4.32
CA TRP A 349 -6.86 22.95 3.07
C TRP A 349 -5.56 22.50 2.41
#